data_AF-A0A377VTW1-F1
#
_entry.id   AF-A0A377VTW1-F1
#
_cell.length_a   1.000
_cell.length_b   1.000
_cell.length_c   1.000
_cell.angle_alpha   90.00
_cell.angle_beta   90.00
_cell.angle_gamma   90.00
#
_symmetry.space_group_name_H-M   'P 1'
#
loop_
_entity.id
_entity.type
_entity.pdbx_description
1 polymer ?
#
loop_
_entity_poly.entity_id
_entity_poly.type
_entity_poly.pdbx_seq_one_letter_code
_entity_poly.pdbx_strand_id
1 'polypeptide(L)'
;MQGTTIKLLTGGLLMVAAAGYVQAEALQPDPAWQQGTLANGLSWQVLATPQRPSDRIEVRLSVNIGSLSESTQQSGFSRFIPRLALTQSGSLPTMQARSLWQQSIDPKRPLPPAIVSYDYTMFNLSLPNNRNDLLKEALSWLADASGKLGHYA
;
A
#
# COMPACT_ATOMS: atom_id res chain seq x y z
N MET A 1 26.27 -58.55 24.70
CA MET A 1 25.52 -57.44 25.35
C MET A 1 25.99 -56.03 24.96
N GLN A 2 26.89 -55.83 23.98
CA GLN A 2 27.39 -54.49 23.60
C GLN A 2 26.63 -53.81 22.44
N GLY A 3 25.93 -54.56 21.58
CA GLY A 3 25.23 -54.01 20.41
C GLY A 3 23.93 -53.25 20.74
N THR A 4 23.29 -53.56 21.88
CA THR A 4 22.04 -52.91 22.30
C THR A 4 22.29 -51.51 22.86
N THR A 5 23.38 -51.33 23.61
CA THR A 5 23.79 -50.05 24.21
C THR A 5 24.20 -49.03 23.16
N ILE A 6 24.88 -49.47 22.09
CA ILE A 6 25.27 -48.59 20.97
C ILE A 6 24.02 -48.07 20.24
N LYS A 7 23.04 -48.94 19.94
CA LYS A 7 21.78 -48.53 19.28
C LYS A 7 20.98 -47.51 20.10
N LEU A 8 20.96 -47.66 21.42
CA LEU A 8 20.31 -46.71 22.34
C LEU A 8 21.02 -45.35 22.36
N LEU A 9 22.36 -45.34 22.36
CA LEU A 9 23.16 -44.12 22.27
C LEU A 9 22.98 -43.39 20.93
N THR A 10 22.97 -44.11 19.80
CA THR A 10 22.76 -43.51 18.47
C THR A 10 21.35 -42.95 18.31
N GLY A 11 20.33 -43.64 18.83
CA GLY A 11 18.94 -43.16 18.82
C GLY A 11 18.72 -41.93 19.72
N GLY A 12 19.38 -41.90 20.89
CA GLY A 12 19.36 -40.74 21.78
C GLY A 12 20.01 -39.49 21.16
N LEU A 13 21.16 -39.66 20.49
CA LEU A 13 21.82 -38.56 19.78
C LEU A 13 20.97 -38.03 18.60
N LEU A 14 20.28 -38.91 17.88
CA LEU A 14 19.38 -38.54 16.77
C LEU A 14 18.16 -37.75 17.25
N MET A 15 17.59 -38.09 18.41
CA MET A 15 16.48 -37.34 19.01
C MET A 15 16.89 -35.95 19.52
N VAL A 16 18.09 -35.83 20.11
CA VAL A 16 18.64 -34.53 20.54
C VAL A 16 18.97 -33.63 19.35
N ALA A 17 19.46 -34.20 18.26
CA ALA A 17 19.66 -33.47 17.01
C ALA A 17 18.32 -32.95 16.46
N ALA A 18 17.29 -33.81 16.35
CA ALA A 18 15.98 -33.42 15.82
C ALA A 18 15.28 -32.31 16.62
N ALA A 19 15.44 -32.30 17.96
CA ALA A 19 14.89 -31.25 18.82
C ALA A 19 15.61 -29.88 18.66
N GLY A 20 16.86 -29.87 18.20
CA GLY A 20 17.64 -28.65 17.95
C GLY A 20 17.30 -27.94 16.63
N TYR A 21 16.53 -28.57 15.74
CA TYR A 21 16.17 -28.05 14.42
C TYR A 21 14.70 -27.65 14.28
N VAL A 22 13.95 -27.53 15.38
CA VAL A 22 12.64 -26.86 15.34
C VAL A 22 12.87 -25.36 15.21
N GLN A 23 13.28 -24.94 14.02
CA GLN A 23 13.25 -23.54 13.61
C GLN A 23 11.78 -23.19 13.38
N ALA A 24 11.29 -22.15 14.04
CA ALA A 24 9.98 -21.62 13.73
C ALA A 24 9.97 -21.23 12.24
N GLU A 25 9.00 -21.74 11.49
CA GLU A 25 8.91 -21.41 10.08
C GLU A 25 8.63 -19.91 9.93
N ALA A 26 9.35 -19.26 9.01
CA ALA A 26 9.13 -17.85 8.75
C ALA A 26 7.68 -17.63 8.31
N LEU A 27 7.05 -16.59 8.84
CA LEU A 27 5.70 -16.21 8.45
C LEU A 27 5.66 -16.01 6.93
N GLN A 28 4.88 -16.85 6.25
CA GLN A 28 4.72 -16.79 4.82
C GLN A 28 3.81 -15.59 4.48
N PRO A 29 4.23 -14.71 3.55
CA PRO A 29 3.34 -13.67 3.04
C PRO A 29 2.08 -14.27 2.42
N ASP A 30 0.95 -13.58 2.56
CA ASP A 30 -0.32 -14.04 2.01
C ASP A 30 -0.24 -14.13 0.46
N PRO A 31 -0.44 -15.32 -0.14
CA PRO A 31 -0.33 -15.52 -1.57
C PRO A 31 -1.43 -14.80 -2.37
N ALA A 32 -2.51 -14.33 -1.74
CA ALA A 32 -3.56 -13.56 -2.41
C ALA A 32 -3.10 -12.14 -2.78
N TRP A 33 -2.06 -11.62 -2.11
CA TRP A 33 -1.50 -10.31 -2.42
C TRP A 33 -0.50 -10.40 -3.57
N GLN A 34 -0.89 -9.83 -4.71
CA GLN A 34 0.02 -9.62 -5.81
C GLN A 34 0.85 -8.38 -5.53
N GLN A 35 2.17 -8.47 -5.63
CA GLN A 35 3.07 -7.36 -5.38
C GLN A 35 4.16 -7.29 -6.43
N GLY A 36 4.70 -6.10 -6.65
CA GLY A 36 5.84 -5.90 -7.54
C GLY A 36 6.41 -4.50 -7.42
N THR A 37 7.51 -4.29 -8.13
CA THR A 37 8.19 -2.99 -8.22
C THR A 37 8.42 -2.65 -9.67
N LEU A 38 8.03 -1.44 -10.07
CA LEU A 38 8.26 -0.91 -11.41
C LEU A 38 9.73 -0.49 -11.57
N ALA A 39 10.18 -0.32 -12.82
CA ALA A 39 11.56 0.09 -13.12
C ALA A 39 11.97 1.45 -12.52
N ASN A 40 10.99 2.31 -12.19
CA ASN A 40 11.21 3.60 -11.53
C ASN A 40 11.26 3.51 -10.00
N GLY A 41 11.18 2.31 -9.42
CA GLY A 41 11.19 2.08 -7.97
C GLY A 41 9.83 2.15 -7.29
N LEU A 42 8.74 2.46 -8.02
CA LEU A 42 7.39 2.43 -7.46
C LEU A 42 6.97 1.00 -7.13
N SER A 43 6.66 0.73 -5.86
CA SER A 43 6.12 -0.55 -5.41
C SER A 43 4.59 -0.52 -5.45
N TRP A 44 3.99 -1.62 -5.90
CA TRP A 44 2.55 -1.77 -6.00
C TRP A 44 2.09 -3.07 -5.37
N GLN A 45 0.86 -3.06 -4.85
CA GLN A 45 0.21 -4.21 -4.23
C GLN A 45 -1.25 -4.24 -4.67
N VAL A 46 -1.72 -5.42 -5.07
CA VAL A 46 -3.09 -5.64 -5.54
C VAL A 46 -3.64 -6.87 -4.86
N LEU A 47 -4.79 -6.70 -4.20
CA LEU A 47 -5.57 -7.79 -3.63
C LEU A 47 -6.86 -7.92 -4.44
N ALA A 48 -6.96 -9.00 -5.23
CA ALA A 48 -8.20 -9.32 -5.91
C ALA A 48 -9.20 -9.94 -4.91
N THR A 49 -10.41 -9.39 -4.83
CA THR A 49 -11.46 -9.88 -3.92
C THR A 49 -12.68 -10.41 -4.70
N PRO A 50 -12.56 -11.54 -5.44
CA PRO A 50 -13.67 -12.11 -6.19
C PRO A 50 -14.89 -12.47 -5.32
N GLN A 51 -14.66 -12.75 -4.04
CA GLN A 51 -15.68 -13.02 -3.03
C GLN A 51 -16.55 -11.80 -2.68
N ARG A 52 -16.14 -10.58 -3.06
CA ARG A 52 -16.89 -9.33 -2.84
C ARG A 52 -17.06 -8.56 -4.16
N PRO A 53 -17.85 -9.11 -5.12
CA PRO A 53 -17.96 -8.56 -6.47
C PRO A 53 -18.78 -7.27 -6.55
N SER A 54 -19.48 -6.87 -5.48
CA SER A 54 -20.25 -5.63 -5.45
C SER A 54 -19.55 -4.52 -4.66
N ASP A 55 -18.41 -4.83 -4.04
CA ASP A 55 -17.68 -3.88 -3.21
C ASP A 55 -16.93 -2.87 -4.06
N ARG A 56 -16.71 -1.71 -3.45
CA ARG A 56 -15.96 -0.61 -4.04
C ARG A 56 -14.49 -0.99 -4.18
N ILE A 57 -13.83 -0.42 -5.19
CA ILE A 57 -12.40 -0.59 -5.43
C ILE A 57 -11.67 0.48 -4.60
N GLU A 58 -10.87 0.04 -3.65
CA GLU A 58 -10.05 0.91 -2.82
C GLU A 58 -8.67 1.11 -3.46
N VAL A 59 -8.34 2.35 -3.79
CA VAL A 59 -7.04 2.74 -4.34
C VAL A 59 -6.34 3.63 -3.32
N ARG A 60 -5.12 3.24 -2.95
CA ARG A 60 -4.31 3.99 -1.98
C ARG A 60 -2.92 4.24 -2.54
N LEU A 61 -2.46 5.48 -2.43
CA LEU A 61 -1.09 5.86 -2.73
C LEU A 61 -0.43 6.28 -1.43
N SER A 62 0.54 5.50 -0.96
CA SER A 62 1.37 5.84 0.19
C SER A 62 2.68 6.47 -0.27
N VAL A 63 3.00 7.63 0.30
CA VAL A 63 4.27 8.31 0.13
C VAL A 63 4.96 8.27 1.49
N ASN A 64 6.15 7.68 1.56
CA ASN A 64 6.91 7.51 2.81
C ASN A 64 7.62 8.81 3.23
N ILE A 65 6.86 9.92 3.25
CA ILE A 65 7.28 11.24 3.69
C ILE A 65 6.13 11.82 4.53
N GLY A 66 6.45 12.24 5.74
CA GLY A 66 5.52 12.90 6.66
C GLY A 66 6.18 14.09 7.34
N SER A 67 5.59 14.56 8.46
CA SER A 67 6.10 15.75 9.16
C SER A 67 7.50 15.58 9.75
N LEU A 68 7.99 14.35 9.99
CA LEU A 68 9.35 14.09 10.47
C LEU A 68 10.42 14.42 9.42
N SER A 69 10.05 14.48 8.15
CA SER A 69 10.96 14.84 7.06
C SER A 69 11.06 16.35 6.86
N GLU A 70 10.29 17.16 7.59
CA GLU A 70 10.31 18.61 7.47
C GLU A 70 11.51 19.23 8.18
N SER A 71 12.17 20.19 7.53
CA SER A 71 13.08 21.11 8.19
C SER A 71 12.31 22.20 8.96
N THR A 72 13.02 22.96 9.81
CA THR A 72 12.40 24.06 10.58
C THR A 72 11.78 25.14 9.69
N GLN A 73 12.32 25.35 8.48
CA GLN A 73 11.77 26.29 7.50
C GLN A 73 10.57 25.70 6.70
N GLN A 74 10.39 24.39 6.73
CA GLN A 74 9.34 23.66 5.98
C GLN A 74 8.22 23.15 6.88
N SER A 75 8.13 23.68 8.10
CA SER A 75 7.10 23.29 9.07
C SER A 75 5.70 23.43 8.46
N GLY A 76 4.97 22.31 8.39
CA GLY A 76 3.62 22.21 7.82
C GLY A 76 3.53 21.89 6.32
N PHE A 77 4.65 21.72 5.62
CA PHE A 77 4.67 21.39 4.18
C PHE A 77 4.02 20.04 3.88
N SER A 78 4.27 19.02 4.71
CA SER A 78 3.68 17.68 4.60
C SER A 78 2.15 17.73 4.60
N ARG A 79 1.54 18.70 5.31
CA ARG A 79 0.08 18.91 5.32
C ARG A 79 -0.40 19.79 4.17
N PHE A 80 0.44 20.71 3.71
CA PHE A 80 0.08 21.68 2.66
C PHE A 80 0.14 21.07 1.26
N ILE A 81 1.19 20.31 0.94
CA ILE A 81 1.40 19.71 -0.39
C ILE A 81 0.23 18.81 -0.82
N PRO A 82 -0.31 17.91 0.02
CA PRO A 82 -1.44 17.08 -0.37
C PRO A 82 -2.70 17.91 -0.62
N ARG A 83 -2.91 19.00 0.14
CA ARG A 83 -4.05 19.91 -0.12
C ARG A 83 -3.92 20.59 -1.47
N LEU A 84 -2.71 20.98 -1.87
CA LEU A 84 -2.47 21.51 -3.22
C LEU A 84 -2.75 20.46 -4.28
N ALA A 85 -2.34 19.21 -4.06
CA ALA A 85 -2.66 18.13 -5.00
C ALA A 85 -4.17 17.95 -5.20
N LEU A 86 -4.96 18.10 -4.14
CA LEU A 86 -6.42 17.97 -4.18
C LEU A 86 -7.12 19.13 -4.91
N THR A 87 -6.55 20.33 -4.92
CA THR A 87 -7.12 21.47 -5.65
C THR A 87 -6.77 21.45 -7.14
N GLN A 88 -5.76 20.70 -7.52
CA GLN A 88 -5.27 20.58 -8.90
C GLN A 88 -5.98 19.41 -9.60
N SER A 89 -6.49 19.66 -10.81
CA SER A 89 -7.01 18.59 -11.68
C SER A 89 -5.91 17.87 -12.46
N GLY A 90 -4.68 18.41 -12.48
CA GLY A 90 -3.56 17.87 -13.24
C GLY A 90 -3.87 17.79 -14.74
N SER A 91 -3.64 16.62 -15.33
CA SER A 91 -3.97 16.31 -16.73
C SER A 91 -5.46 16.02 -16.98
N LEU A 92 -6.27 15.89 -15.92
CA LEU A 92 -7.70 15.65 -16.09
C LEU A 92 -8.45 16.96 -16.41
N PRO A 93 -9.41 16.93 -17.35
CA PRO A 93 -10.39 18.00 -17.51
C PRO A 93 -11.09 18.31 -16.18
N THR A 94 -11.33 19.59 -15.88
CA THR A 94 -11.92 20.03 -14.59
C THR A 94 -13.22 19.31 -14.24
N MET A 95 -14.06 19.04 -15.24
CA MET A 95 -15.33 18.30 -15.05
C MET A 95 -15.10 16.83 -14.66
N GLN A 96 -14.11 16.17 -15.25
CA GLN A 96 -13.75 14.79 -14.92
C GLN A 96 -13.14 14.71 -13.52
N ALA A 97 -12.19 15.60 -13.19
CA ALA A 97 -11.61 15.65 -11.85
C ALA A 97 -12.68 15.87 -10.77
N ARG A 98 -13.66 16.76 -11.02
CA ARG A 98 -14.80 16.94 -10.11
C ARG A 98 -15.66 15.68 -9.99
N SER A 99 -15.93 15.03 -11.13
CA SER A 99 -16.73 13.79 -11.17
C SER A 99 -16.03 12.64 -10.43
N LEU A 100 -14.72 12.52 -10.58
CA LEU A 100 -13.86 11.59 -9.85
C LEU A 100 -14.02 11.82 -8.34
N TRP A 101 -13.78 13.04 -7.85
CA TRP A 101 -13.88 13.35 -6.42
C TRP A 101 -15.27 13.11 -5.82
N GLN A 102 -16.32 13.36 -6.58
CA GLN A 102 -17.69 13.08 -6.13
C GLN A 102 -17.98 11.58 -6.02
N GLN A 103 -17.34 10.76 -6.87
CA GLN A 103 -17.57 9.32 -6.93
C GLN A 103 -16.51 8.51 -6.20
N SER A 104 -15.40 9.12 -5.76
CA SER A 104 -14.25 8.45 -5.15
C SER A 104 -14.29 8.42 -3.62
N ILE A 105 -15.43 8.75 -3.01
CA ILE A 105 -15.60 8.73 -1.55
C ILE A 105 -16.61 7.63 -1.21
N ASP A 106 -16.26 6.75 -0.27
CA ASP A 106 -17.20 5.75 0.23
C ASP A 106 -18.32 6.44 1.02
N PRO A 107 -19.60 6.29 0.62
CA PRO A 107 -20.72 6.86 1.36
C PRO A 107 -20.92 6.22 2.74
N LYS A 108 -20.46 4.97 2.97
CA LYS A 108 -20.64 4.26 4.24
C LYS A 108 -19.53 4.55 5.24
N ARG A 109 -18.28 4.62 4.77
CA ARG A 109 -17.08 4.86 5.58
C ARG A 109 -16.19 5.88 4.89
N PRO A 110 -16.58 7.16 4.87
CA PRO A 110 -15.81 8.19 4.18
C PRO A 110 -14.44 8.34 4.85
N LEU A 111 -13.38 8.13 4.06
CA LEU A 111 -12.03 8.50 4.43
C LEU A 111 -11.70 9.87 3.84
N PRO A 112 -10.87 10.68 4.53
CA PRO A 112 -10.36 11.90 3.94
C PRO A 112 -9.50 11.57 2.71
N PRO A 113 -9.56 12.39 1.64
CA PRO A 113 -8.79 12.18 0.41
C PRO A 113 -7.29 12.05 0.61
N ALA A 114 -6.75 12.71 1.63
CA ALA A 114 -5.35 12.60 2.03
C ALA A 114 -5.25 12.54 3.57
N ILE A 115 -4.42 11.64 4.07
CA ILE A 115 -4.04 11.51 5.48
C ILE A 115 -2.55 11.76 5.56
N VAL A 116 -2.14 12.65 6.47
CA VAL A 116 -0.74 12.98 6.69
C VAL A 116 -0.37 12.55 8.10
N SER A 117 0.64 11.70 8.19
CA SER A 117 1.25 11.19 9.42
C SER A 117 2.64 11.82 9.61
N TYR A 118 3.33 11.36 10.65
CA TYR A 118 4.70 11.71 10.96
C TYR A 118 5.68 11.16 9.91
N ASP A 119 5.43 9.97 9.41
CA ASP A 119 6.33 9.18 8.56
C ASP A 119 5.78 8.92 7.15
N TYR A 120 4.48 9.08 6.95
CA TYR A 120 3.84 8.87 5.66
C TYR A 120 2.75 9.89 5.33
N THR A 121 2.45 9.98 4.05
CA THR A 121 1.29 10.67 3.49
C THR A 121 0.54 9.70 2.59
N MET A 122 -0.74 9.49 2.84
CA MET A 122 -1.56 8.52 2.13
C MET A 122 -2.75 9.18 1.45
N PHE A 123 -2.87 9.02 0.14
CA PHE A 123 -4.05 9.39 -0.63
C PHE A 123 -5.03 8.22 -0.69
N ASN A 124 -6.31 8.47 -0.47
CA ASN A 124 -7.35 7.44 -0.41
C ASN A 124 -8.47 7.76 -1.41
N LEU A 125 -8.79 6.78 -2.26
CA LEU A 125 -9.89 6.84 -3.23
C LEU A 125 -10.68 5.54 -3.15
N SER A 126 -12.00 5.65 -3.02
CA SER A 126 -12.95 4.53 -3.02
C SER A 126 -13.88 4.63 -4.23
N LEU A 127 -13.64 3.82 -5.25
CA LEU A 127 -14.32 3.89 -6.54
C LEU A 127 -15.48 2.88 -6.62
N PRO A 128 -16.58 3.20 -7.30
CA PRO A 128 -17.63 2.21 -7.55
C PRO A 128 -17.09 1.07 -8.42
N ASN A 129 -17.57 -0.16 -8.19
CA ASN A 129 -17.17 -1.28 -9.03
C ASN A 129 -17.70 -1.12 -10.47
N ASN A 130 -17.08 -1.82 -11.41
CA ASN A 130 -17.43 -1.83 -12.83
C ASN A 130 -17.30 -0.46 -13.54
N ARG A 131 -16.47 0.44 -13.01
CA ARG A 131 -16.15 1.75 -13.61
C ARG A 131 -14.67 1.85 -13.95
N ASN A 132 -14.28 1.14 -15.00
CA ASN A 132 -12.89 1.11 -15.50
C ASN A 132 -12.42 2.51 -15.98
N ASP A 133 -13.35 3.34 -16.43
CA ASP A 133 -13.13 4.75 -16.75
C ASP A 133 -12.64 5.53 -15.52
N LEU A 134 -13.37 5.46 -14.40
CA LEU A 134 -12.99 6.13 -13.16
C LEU A 134 -11.70 5.59 -12.58
N LEU A 135 -11.44 4.29 -12.69
CA LEU A 135 -10.17 3.70 -12.25
C LEU A 135 -8.99 4.29 -13.03
N LYS A 136 -9.13 4.42 -14.36
CA LYS A 136 -8.10 5.04 -15.19
C LYS A 136 -7.89 6.51 -14.83
N GLU A 137 -8.96 7.26 -14.62
CA GLU A 137 -8.90 8.65 -14.18
C GLU A 137 -8.23 8.80 -12.80
N ALA A 138 -8.59 7.94 -11.85
CA ALA A 138 -7.99 7.90 -10.51
C ALA A 138 -6.48 7.65 -10.57
N LEU A 139 -6.04 6.66 -11.36
CA LEU A 139 -4.62 6.37 -11.55
C LEU A 139 -3.88 7.52 -12.25
N SER A 140 -4.52 8.15 -13.24
CA SER A 140 -3.96 9.33 -13.91
C SER A 140 -3.77 10.50 -12.95
N TRP A 141 -4.78 10.78 -12.11
CA TRP A 141 -4.70 11.82 -11.10
C TRP A 141 -3.62 11.52 -10.06
N LEU A 142 -3.53 10.27 -9.57
CA LEU A 142 -2.48 9.86 -8.64
C LEU A 142 -1.08 10.00 -9.24
N ALA A 143 -0.91 9.65 -10.52
CA ALA A 143 0.35 9.85 -11.23
C ALA A 143 0.73 11.34 -11.28
N ASP A 144 -0.22 12.23 -11.61
CA ASP A 144 0.02 13.68 -11.63
C ASP A 144 0.32 14.24 -10.23
N ALA A 145 -0.42 13.81 -9.21
CA ALA A 145 -0.21 14.18 -7.82
C ALA A 145 1.18 13.74 -7.31
N SER A 146 1.72 12.64 -7.82
CA SER A 146 3.05 12.15 -7.43
C SER A 146 4.21 12.80 -8.20
N GLY A 147 4.01 13.15 -9.48
CA GLY A 147 5.11 13.51 -10.38
C GLY A 147 5.13 14.95 -10.88
N LYS A 148 4.00 15.66 -10.88
CA LYS A 148 3.87 16.96 -11.56
C LYS A 148 3.62 18.16 -10.65
N LEU A 149 3.56 17.96 -9.33
CA LEU A 149 3.40 19.08 -8.38
C LEU A 149 4.58 20.08 -8.43
N GLY A 150 5.73 19.68 -8.95
CA GLY A 150 6.94 20.51 -9.03
C GLY A 150 7.01 21.50 -10.20
N HIS A 151 6.05 21.54 -11.12
CA HIS A 151 6.13 22.45 -12.29
C HIS A 151 5.74 23.90 -11.99
N TYR A 152 5.35 24.22 -10.76
CA TYR A 152 4.88 25.54 -10.33
C TYR A 152 5.56 26.07 -9.05
N ALA A 153 6.72 25.49 -8.68
CA ALA A 153 7.57 25.99 -7.60
C ALA A 153 8.83 26.65 -8.16
#